data_AF-A0A936VJI8-F1
#
_entry.id   AF-A0A936VJI8-F1
#
_cell.length_a   1.000
_cell.length_b   1.000
_cell.length_c   1.000
_cell.angle_alpha   90.00
_cell.angle_beta   90.00
_cell.angle_gamma   90.00
#
_symmetry.space_group_name_H-M   'P 1'
#
loop_
_entity.id
_entity.type
_entity.pdbx_description
1 polymer ?
#
loop_
_entity_poly.entity_id
_entity_poly.type
_entity_poly.pdbx_seq_one_letter_code
_entity_poly.pdbx_strand_id
1 'polypeptide(L)'
;MRRKAKSVPQDLIVQASKDLETLINILASEGVKVRRPDLMDFGRGLPLQIGRCPMACLANPRDVFLVVGDLIIECPMSDRGRYFEAFAFRTILKDLFKGGAKWISAPKPTLLDELYYEPLDGKFPFSITEFEPTFDAADFLRFGDNIVGQLSHATNNFGVKWLQNILQEKVEISLIQSLCTSALH
;
A
#
# COMPACT_ATOMS: atom_id res chain seq x y z
N MET A 1 -6.22 -1.54 27.45
CA MET A 1 -7.33 -0.85 26.75
C MET A 1 -6.88 -0.49 25.33
N ARG A 2 -7.44 -1.11 24.28
CA ARG A 2 -7.20 -0.64 22.89
C ARG A 2 -7.87 0.73 22.73
N ARG A 3 -7.10 1.78 22.44
CA ARG A 3 -7.67 3.11 22.13
C ARG A 3 -8.55 2.96 20.89
N LYS A 4 -9.82 3.38 20.96
CA LYS A 4 -10.67 3.47 19.77
C LYS A 4 -10.05 4.46 18.79
N ALA A 5 -9.98 4.08 17.52
CA ALA A 5 -9.65 5.00 16.44
C ALA A 5 -10.62 6.19 16.49
N LYS A 6 -10.08 7.41 16.43
CA LYS A 6 -10.87 8.63 16.33
C LYS A 6 -10.94 9.03 14.86
N SER A 7 -12.07 9.56 14.44
CA SER A 7 -12.18 10.19 13.12
C SER A 7 -11.21 11.38 13.02
N VAL A 8 -10.67 11.61 11.83
CA VAL A 8 -9.90 12.81 11.55
C VAL A 8 -10.80 14.04 11.75
N PRO A 9 -10.32 15.14 12.38
CA PRO A 9 -11.07 16.37 12.51
C PRO A 9 -11.60 16.90 11.17
N GLN A 10 -12.86 17.33 11.15
CA GLN A 10 -13.55 17.70 9.91
C GLN A 10 -12.93 18.94 9.23
N ASP A 11 -12.45 19.89 10.01
CA ASP A 11 -11.72 21.07 9.57
C ASP A 11 -10.44 20.69 8.81
N LEU A 12 -9.67 19.71 9.31
CA LEU A 12 -8.50 19.19 8.62
C LEU A 12 -8.85 18.49 7.31
N ILE A 13 -9.96 17.73 7.28
CA ILE A 13 -10.45 17.09 6.04
C ILE A 13 -10.80 18.15 5.00
N VAL A 14 -11.48 19.22 5.40
CA VAL A 14 -11.86 20.32 4.51
C VAL A 14 -10.62 21.02 3.96
N GLN A 15 -9.62 21.29 4.80
CA GLN A 15 -8.37 21.92 4.35
C GLN A 15 -7.59 21.02 3.39
N ALA A 16 -7.37 19.75 3.76
CA ALA A 16 -6.71 18.78 2.89
C ALA A 16 -7.43 18.59 1.55
N SER A 17 -8.76 18.66 1.55
CA SER A 17 -9.55 18.59 0.30
C SER A 17 -9.29 19.79 -0.60
N LYS A 18 -9.18 21.01 -0.06
CA LYS A 18 -8.84 22.21 -0.84
C LYS A 18 -7.43 22.12 -1.43
N ASP A 19 -6.47 21.65 -0.64
CA ASP A 19 -5.09 21.49 -1.09
C ASP A 19 -5.00 20.44 -2.20
N LEU A 20 -5.76 19.32 -2.06
CA LEU A 20 -5.87 18.29 -3.08
C LEU A 20 -6.49 18.82 -4.39
N GLU A 21 -7.58 19.57 -4.33
CA GLU A 21 -8.17 20.17 -5.55
C GLU A 21 -7.19 21.14 -6.24
N THR A 22 -6.40 21.87 -5.46
CA THR A 22 -5.35 22.75 -5.99
C THR A 22 -4.29 21.94 -6.76
N LEU A 23 -3.79 20.85 -6.17
CA LEU A 23 -2.85 19.95 -6.84
C LEU A 23 -3.44 19.34 -8.12
N ILE A 24 -4.70 18.91 -8.08
CA ILE A 24 -5.39 18.34 -9.25
C ILE A 24 -5.43 19.36 -10.39
N ASN A 25 -5.77 20.62 -10.08
CA ASN A 25 -5.83 21.68 -11.09
C ASN A 25 -4.46 21.99 -11.70
N ILE A 26 -3.40 22.01 -10.89
CA ILE A 26 -2.02 22.18 -11.37
C ILE A 26 -1.63 21.03 -12.31
N LEU A 27 -1.87 19.78 -11.91
CA LEU A 27 -1.57 18.62 -12.75
C LEU A 27 -2.36 18.66 -14.07
N ALA A 28 -3.65 19.01 -14.01
CA ALA A 28 -4.48 19.12 -15.20
C ALA A 28 -4.03 20.25 -16.13
N SER A 29 -3.58 21.40 -15.60
CA SER A 29 -3.05 22.50 -16.43
C SER A 29 -1.75 22.13 -17.14
N GLU A 30 -0.96 21.23 -16.55
CA GLU A 30 0.23 20.63 -17.18
C GLU A 30 -0.10 19.48 -18.15
N GLY A 31 -1.38 19.24 -18.45
CA GLY A 31 -1.83 18.22 -19.40
C GLY A 31 -1.84 16.79 -18.84
N VAL A 32 -1.66 16.61 -17.53
CA VAL A 32 -1.70 15.29 -16.88
C VAL A 32 -3.15 14.81 -16.74
N LYS A 33 -3.44 13.58 -17.19
CA LYS A 33 -4.74 12.95 -17.00
C LYS A 33 -4.91 12.47 -15.55
N VAL A 34 -5.66 13.21 -14.76
CA VAL A 34 -5.93 12.88 -13.35
C VAL A 34 -7.11 11.88 -13.24
N ARG A 35 -6.98 10.90 -12.35
CA ARG A 35 -8.03 9.93 -11.99
C ARG A 35 -8.18 9.90 -10.48
N ARG A 36 -9.41 9.67 -9.98
CA ARG A 36 -9.71 9.63 -8.54
C ARG A 36 -10.42 8.31 -8.19
N PRO A 37 -10.14 7.75 -7.00
CA PRO A 37 -10.85 6.56 -6.54
C PRO A 37 -12.35 6.85 -6.37
N ASP A 38 -13.14 5.79 -6.45
CA ASP A 38 -14.56 5.80 -6.11
C ASP A 38 -14.74 6.09 -4.61
N LEU A 39 -15.85 6.73 -4.26
CA LEU A 39 -16.20 6.95 -2.85
C LEU A 39 -16.50 5.61 -2.17
N MET A 40 -15.96 5.42 -0.97
CA MET A 40 -16.15 4.21 -0.18
C MET A 40 -16.64 4.55 1.23
N ASP A 41 -17.60 3.80 1.74
CA ASP A 41 -18.10 3.94 3.12
C ASP A 41 -17.16 3.19 4.09
N PHE A 42 -16.25 3.93 4.72
CA PHE A 42 -15.31 3.40 5.70
C PHE A 42 -15.95 3.06 7.05
N GLY A 43 -17.18 3.51 7.32
CA GLY A 43 -17.82 3.43 8.63
C GLY A 43 -18.29 2.03 9.01
N ARG A 44 -18.49 1.14 8.04
CA ARG A 44 -19.06 -0.19 8.28
C ARG A 44 -18.01 -1.24 8.60
N GLY A 45 -16.75 -1.01 8.23
CA GLY A 45 -15.72 -2.05 8.19
C GLY A 45 -16.13 -3.24 7.30
N LEU A 46 -15.15 -4.04 6.90
CA LEU A 46 -15.41 -5.23 6.09
C LEU A 46 -15.02 -6.50 6.85
N PRO A 47 -15.77 -7.61 6.68
CA PRO A 47 -15.49 -8.85 7.37
C PRO A 47 -14.22 -9.51 6.83
N LEU A 48 -13.37 -9.95 7.76
CA LEU A 48 -12.21 -10.82 7.55
C LEU A 48 -12.29 -12.02 8.50
N GLN A 49 -11.46 -13.03 8.29
CA GLN A 49 -11.41 -14.20 9.18
C GLN A 49 -11.12 -13.81 10.64
N ILE A 50 -10.35 -12.73 10.84
CA ILE A 50 -9.99 -12.12 12.13
C ILE A 50 -11.07 -11.19 12.71
N GLY A 51 -12.26 -11.14 12.10
CA GLY A 51 -13.36 -10.24 12.48
C GLY A 51 -13.52 -9.05 11.54
N ARG A 52 -14.31 -8.05 11.96
CA ARG A 52 -14.48 -6.83 11.16
C ARG A 52 -13.28 -5.92 11.34
N CYS A 53 -12.63 -5.58 10.24
CA CYS A 53 -11.58 -4.58 10.24
C CYS A 53 -12.16 -3.20 9.89
N PRO A 54 -11.78 -2.14 10.64
CA PRO A 54 -12.06 -0.78 10.22
C PRO A 54 -11.35 -0.53 8.89
N MET A 55 -11.79 0.46 8.13
CA MET A 55 -11.07 0.84 6.92
C MET A 55 -10.28 2.12 7.14
N ALA A 56 -9.07 2.15 6.59
CA ALA A 56 -8.24 3.34 6.49
C ALA A 56 -8.78 4.31 5.43
N CYS A 57 -8.10 5.44 5.26
CA CYS A 57 -8.42 6.42 4.20
C CYS A 57 -7.87 5.98 2.83
N LEU A 58 -8.27 6.68 1.76
CA LEU A 58 -7.78 6.46 0.39
C LEU A 58 -6.76 7.52 -0.06
N ALA A 59 -6.13 8.20 0.89
CA ALA A 59 -5.28 9.35 0.60
C ALA A 59 -3.99 8.98 -0.15
N ASN A 60 -3.51 7.74 0.04
CA ASN A 60 -2.17 7.34 -0.38
C ASN A 60 -2.22 6.17 -1.39
N PRO A 61 -2.62 6.42 -2.66
CA PRO A 61 -2.59 5.38 -3.70
C PRO A 61 -1.17 4.83 -3.95
N ARG A 62 -0.13 5.59 -3.58
CA ARG A 62 1.29 5.20 -3.68
C ARG A 62 1.60 3.95 -2.86
N ASP A 63 0.91 3.73 -1.76
CA ASP A 63 1.19 2.62 -0.85
C ASP A 63 0.59 1.31 -1.38
N VAL A 64 -0.53 1.42 -2.10
CA VAL A 64 -1.37 0.29 -2.51
C VAL A 64 -0.93 -0.32 -3.84
N PHE A 65 -0.39 0.50 -4.76
CA PHE A 65 -0.10 0.08 -6.13
C PHE A 65 1.34 0.34 -6.52
N LEU A 66 2.03 -0.72 -6.92
CA LEU A 66 3.31 -0.63 -7.62
C LEU A 66 3.06 -0.78 -9.13
N VAL A 67 3.56 0.17 -9.92
CA VAL A 67 3.47 0.13 -11.39
C VAL A 67 4.87 -0.07 -11.96
N VAL A 68 5.11 -1.11 -12.75
CA VAL A 68 6.41 -1.40 -13.37
C VAL A 68 6.19 -1.67 -14.85
N GLY A 69 6.66 -0.76 -15.71
CA GLY A 69 6.31 -0.78 -17.14
C GLY A 69 4.80 -0.72 -17.35
N ASP A 70 4.24 -1.76 -17.98
CA ASP A 70 2.81 -1.91 -18.23
C ASP A 70 2.06 -2.74 -17.15
N LEU A 71 2.77 -3.18 -16.11
CA LEU A 71 2.24 -4.01 -15.03
C LEU A 71 1.83 -3.17 -13.82
N ILE A 72 0.59 -3.35 -13.38
CA ILE A 72 0.04 -2.81 -12.13
C ILE A 72 -0.11 -3.96 -11.13
N ILE A 73 0.49 -3.81 -9.96
CA ILE A 73 0.47 -4.78 -8.86
C ILE A 73 -0.31 -4.19 -7.70
N GLU A 74 -1.36 -4.88 -7.24
CA GLU A 74 -1.97 -4.59 -5.93
C GLU A 74 -1.11 -5.21 -4.82
N CYS A 75 -0.62 -4.37 -3.91
CA CYS A 75 0.30 -4.79 -2.86
C CYS A 75 -0.41 -5.51 -1.69
N PRO A 76 0.26 -6.49 -1.04
CA PRO A 76 -0.26 -7.21 0.10
C PRO A 76 0.00 -6.42 1.37
N MET A 77 -0.85 -5.43 1.62
CA MET A 77 -0.76 -4.54 2.79
C MET A 77 -0.66 -5.33 4.10
N SER A 78 0.19 -4.88 5.03
CA SER A 78 0.29 -5.49 6.37
C SER A 78 -0.74 -4.95 7.38
N ASP A 79 -1.27 -3.76 7.14
CA ASP A 79 -2.29 -3.16 8.00
C ASP A 79 -3.68 -3.71 7.67
N ARG A 80 -4.32 -4.31 8.68
CA ARG A 80 -5.72 -4.78 8.68
C ARG A 80 -6.69 -3.70 8.17
N GLY A 81 -6.41 -2.43 8.46
CA GLY A 81 -7.20 -1.28 8.01
C GLY A 81 -7.18 -1.05 6.51
N ARG A 82 -6.16 -1.55 5.82
CA ARG A 82 -5.86 -1.27 4.41
C ARG A 82 -6.17 -2.42 3.48
N TYR A 83 -6.66 -3.54 4.02
CA TYR A 83 -6.90 -4.78 3.28
C TYR A 83 -7.75 -4.60 2.00
N PHE A 84 -8.77 -3.76 2.11
CA PHE A 84 -9.74 -3.49 1.04
C PHE A 84 -9.48 -2.16 0.32
N GLU A 85 -8.38 -1.47 0.57
CA GLU A 85 -8.11 -0.13 0.03
C GLU A 85 -8.13 -0.10 -1.50
N ALA A 86 -7.61 -1.16 -2.13
CA ALA A 86 -7.63 -1.31 -3.59
C ALA A 86 -9.04 -1.36 -4.21
N PHE A 87 -10.09 -1.65 -3.43
CA PHE A 87 -11.46 -1.76 -3.95
C PHE A 87 -11.99 -0.44 -4.50
N ALA A 88 -11.63 0.68 -3.88
CA ALA A 88 -12.03 2.00 -4.33
C ALA A 88 -11.44 2.37 -5.71
N PHE A 89 -10.41 1.66 -6.17
CA PHE A 89 -9.75 1.91 -7.45
C PHE A 89 -10.22 0.97 -8.56
N ARG A 90 -11.16 0.04 -8.30
CA ARG A 90 -11.58 -0.99 -9.26
C ARG A 90 -12.09 -0.41 -10.58
N THR A 91 -12.78 0.73 -10.56
CA THR A 91 -13.22 1.40 -11.80
C THR A 91 -12.04 1.83 -12.65
N ILE A 92 -11.01 2.44 -12.05
CA ILE A 92 -9.77 2.84 -12.73
C ILE A 92 -9.01 1.61 -13.25
N LEU A 93 -8.80 0.60 -12.40
CA LEU A 93 -8.01 -0.59 -12.76
C LEU A 93 -8.65 -1.38 -13.90
N LYS A 94 -9.97 -1.56 -13.89
CA LYS A 94 -10.71 -2.21 -15.00
C LYS A 94 -10.58 -1.43 -16.31
N ASP A 95 -10.61 -0.10 -16.25
CA ASP A 95 -10.44 0.76 -17.42
C ASP A 95 -9.01 0.67 -17.99
N LEU A 96 -8.00 0.73 -17.13
CA LEU A 96 -6.60 0.55 -17.52
C LEU A 96 -6.33 -0.83 -18.12
N PHE A 97 -6.89 -1.88 -17.52
CA PHE A 97 -6.79 -3.24 -18.05
C PHE A 97 -7.43 -3.38 -19.43
N LYS A 98 -8.61 -2.81 -19.65
CA LYS A 98 -9.22 -2.75 -20.99
C LYS A 98 -8.38 -1.97 -21.99
N GLY A 99 -7.61 -0.98 -21.52
CA GLY A 99 -6.63 -0.24 -22.31
C GLY A 99 -5.32 -0.98 -22.57
N GLY A 100 -5.17 -2.23 -22.11
CA GLY A 100 -4.00 -3.07 -22.36
C GLY A 100 -2.99 -3.16 -21.23
N ALA A 101 -3.22 -2.49 -20.09
CA ALA A 101 -2.37 -2.67 -18.91
C ALA A 101 -2.46 -4.11 -18.38
N LYS A 102 -1.34 -4.66 -17.91
CA LYS A 102 -1.35 -5.90 -17.13
C LYS A 102 -1.73 -5.56 -15.71
N TRP A 103 -2.63 -6.34 -15.12
CA TRP A 103 -3.13 -6.11 -13.76
C TRP A 103 -3.12 -7.40 -12.98
N ILE A 104 -2.39 -7.41 -11.87
CA ILE A 104 -2.30 -8.55 -10.95
C ILE A 104 -2.50 -8.07 -9.50
N SER A 105 -2.87 -8.99 -8.62
CA SER A 105 -2.85 -8.78 -7.17
C SER A 105 -1.80 -9.72 -6.57
N ALA A 106 -1.03 -9.21 -5.62
CA ALA A 106 -0.25 -10.06 -4.73
C ALA A 106 -1.17 -10.98 -3.89
N PRO A 107 -0.63 -12.10 -3.35
CA PRO A 107 -1.35 -12.95 -2.42
C PRO A 107 -1.95 -12.12 -1.30
N LYS A 108 -3.27 -12.20 -1.11
CA LYS A 108 -3.92 -11.46 -0.03
C LYS A 108 -3.55 -12.12 1.30
N PRO A 109 -2.89 -11.39 2.23
CA PRO A 109 -2.46 -11.97 3.50
C PRO A 109 -3.68 -12.36 4.36
N THR A 110 -3.49 -13.30 5.27
CA THR A 110 -4.51 -13.69 6.25
C THR A 110 -4.60 -12.71 7.41
N LEU A 111 -3.51 -11.97 7.66
CA LEU A 111 -3.36 -10.97 8.72
C LEU A 111 -3.65 -11.52 10.11
N LEU A 112 -3.30 -12.79 10.35
CA LEU A 112 -3.40 -13.42 11.66
C LEU A 112 -2.38 -12.81 12.63
N ASP A 113 -2.52 -13.11 13.92
CA ASP A 113 -1.66 -12.52 14.96
C ASP A 113 -0.19 -12.96 14.80
N GLU A 114 0.08 -14.09 14.14
CA GLU A 114 1.40 -14.62 13.78
C GLU A 114 2.21 -13.70 12.85
N LEU A 115 1.52 -12.87 12.05
CA LEU A 115 2.19 -11.85 11.24
C LEU A 115 2.77 -10.74 12.12
N TYR A 116 2.16 -10.44 13.27
CA TYR A 116 2.53 -9.27 14.07
C TYR A 116 3.45 -9.67 15.22
N TYR A 117 4.45 -8.83 15.44
CA TYR A 117 5.44 -9.04 16.49
C TYR A 117 5.71 -7.74 17.23
N GLU A 118 5.76 -7.79 18.56
CA GLU A 118 6.19 -6.67 19.37
C GLU A 118 7.71 -6.77 19.54
N PRO A 119 8.51 -5.78 19.05
CA PRO A 119 9.97 -5.82 19.07
C PRO A 119 10.57 -5.56 20.44
N LEU A 120 10.13 -6.33 21.44
CA LEU A 120 10.60 -6.28 22.82
C LEU A 120 11.83 -7.16 23.05
N ASP A 121 11.98 -8.25 22.29
CA ASP A 121 13.12 -9.19 22.42
C ASP A 121 14.19 -9.02 21.33
N GLY A 122 13.99 -8.08 20.40
CA GLY A 122 14.96 -7.73 19.36
C GLY A 122 15.14 -8.77 18.25
N LYS A 123 14.38 -9.87 18.24
CA LYS A 123 14.47 -10.90 17.18
C LYS A 123 14.13 -10.38 15.80
N PHE A 124 13.15 -9.49 15.71
CA PHE A 124 12.80 -8.79 14.48
C PHE A 124 12.91 -7.29 14.70
N PRO A 125 13.55 -6.55 13.77
CA PRO A 125 13.67 -5.10 13.88
C PRO A 125 12.33 -4.39 13.63
N PHE A 126 11.36 -5.06 13.01
CA PHE A 126 10.06 -4.50 12.61
C PHE A 126 8.89 -5.22 13.27
N SER A 127 7.70 -4.62 13.18
CA SER A 127 6.47 -5.14 13.81
C SER A 127 5.79 -6.28 13.06
N ILE A 128 6.43 -6.76 12.00
CA ILE A 128 5.94 -7.85 11.16
C ILE A 128 6.97 -8.97 11.08
N THR A 129 6.49 -10.20 11.04
CA THR A 129 7.29 -11.42 10.92
C THR A 129 7.39 -11.85 9.46
N GLU A 130 8.05 -12.99 9.21
CA GLU A 130 8.11 -13.65 7.89
C GLU A 130 7.00 -14.71 7.70
N PHE A 131 5.88 -14.60 8.43
CA PHE A 131 4.78 -15.58 8.39
C PHE A 131 4.13 -15.70 7.00
N GLU A 132 3.92 -14.57 6.33
CA GLU A 132 3.31 -14.48 5.00
C GLU A 132 3.82 -13.22 4.27
N PRO A 133 3.72 -13.13 2.92
CA PRO A 133 4.27 -12.00 2.19
C PRO A 133 3.45 -10.73 2.45
N THR A 134 4.10 -9.68 2.96
CA THR A 134 3.51 -8.34 3.05
C THR A 134 4.49 -7.28 2.56
N PHE A 135 3.97 -6.26 1.89
CA PHE A 135 4.72 -5.06 1.52
C PHE A 135 3.80 -3.94 1.10
N ASP A 136 4.25 -2.70 1.33
CA ASP A 136 3.64 -1.51 0.77
C ASP A 136 4.45 -1.07 -0.47
N ALA A 137 3.78 -0.65 -1.54
CA ALA A 137 4.46 -0.16 -2.75
C ALA A 137 5.35 1.05 -2.50
N ALA A 138 5.03 1.83 -1.47
CA ALA A 138 5.74 3.06 -1.11
C ALA A 138 7.14 2.80 -0.52
N ASP A 139 7.45 1.58 -0.06
CA ASP A 139 8.82 1.19 0.34
C ASP A 139 9.76 1.00 -0.88
N PHE A 140 9.25 1.09 -2.11
CA PHE A 140 10.00 0.84 -3.34
C PHE A 140 10.04 2.06 -4.26
N LEU A 141 11.25 2.43 -4.67
CA LEU A 141 11.53 3.46 -5.67
C LEU A 141 12.02 2.84 -6.97
N ARG A 142 11.56 3.36 -8.10
CA ARG A 142 11.84 2.81 -9.43
C ARG A 142 12.87 3.67 -10.18
N PHE A 143 13.88 3.04 -10.74
CA PHE A 143 14.98 3.61 -11.51
C PHE A 143 15.17 2.82 -12.81
N GLY A 144 14.18 2.90 -13.70
CA GLY A 144 14.16 2.10 -14.93
C GLY A 144 14.03 0.61 -14.59
N ASP A 145 15.05 -0.16 -14.98
CA ASP A 145 15.13 -1.61 -14.74
C ASP A 145 15.66 -1.97 -13.34
N ASN A 146 15.84 -0.97 -12.47
CA ASN A 146 16.23 -1.16 -11.08
C ASN A 146 15.14 -0.66 -10.15
N ILE A 147 14.94 -1.36 -9.04
CA ILE A 147 14.09 -0.92 -7.93
C ILE A 147 14.95 -0.90 -6.67
N VAL A 148 14.96 0.24 -5.98
CA VAL A 148 15.56 0.35 -4.65
C VAL A 148 14.44 0.24 -3.63
N GLY A 149 14.54 -0.72 -2.71
CA GLY A 149 13.55 -0.95 -1.65
C GLY A 149 14.14 -0.93 -0.26
N GLN A 150 13.29 -0.96 0.76
CA GLN A 150 13.69 -1.16 2.16
C GLN A 150 12.80 -2.19 2.85
N LEU A 151 13.33 -2.84 3.88
CA LEU A 151 12.52 -3.55 4.86
C LEU A 151 11.96 -2.54 5.87
N SER A 152 10.74 -2.76 6.33
CA SER A 152 9.99 -1.77 7.12
C SER A 152 8.96 -2.45 8.03
N HIS A 153 8.18 -1.67 8.78
CA HIS A 153 7.01 -2.18 9.50
C HIS A 153 5.87 -2.68 8.59
N ALA A 154 5.96 -2.49 7.28
CA ALA A 154 5.01 -3.00 6.28
C ALA A 154 5.60 -4.03 5.31
N THR A 155 6.91 -3.99 5.08
CA THR A 155 7.60 -4.80 4.07
C THR A 155 8.58 -5.78 4.70
N ASN A 156 8.32 -7.08 4.53
CA ASN A 156 9.17 -8.18 4.99
C ASN A 156 9.94 -8.85 3.83
N ASN A 157 10.90 -9.71 4.14
CA ASN A 157 11.72 -10.38 3.12
C ASN A 157 10.88 -11.31 2.24
N PHE A 158 9.85 -11.94 2.81
CA PHE A 158 8.92 -12.78 2.06
C PHE A 158 8.20 -11.97 0.97
N GLY A 159 7.71 -10.77 1.30
CA GLY A 159 7.10 -9.83 0.36
C GLY A 159 8.06 -9.40 -0.74
N VAL A 160 9.30 -9.02 -0.38
CA VAL A 160 10.34 -8.67 -1.36
C VAL A 160 10.66 -9.85 -2.28
N LYS A 161 10.81 -11.06 -1.72
CA LYS A 161 11.09 -12.27 -2.50
C LYS A 161 9.95 -12.61 -3.45
N TRP A 162 8.70 -12.43 -3.02
CA TRP A 162 7.55 -12.57 -3.91
C TRP A 162 7.62 -11.57 -5.05
N LEU A 163 7.89 -10.29 -4.75
CA LEU A 163 7.98 -9.25 -5.77
C LEU A 163 9.11 -9.52 -6.77
N GLN A 164 10.29 -9.92 -6.30
CA GLN A 164 11.42 -10.30 -7.15
C GLN A 164 11.06 -11.46 -8.10
N ASN A 165 10.36 -12.48 -7.61
CA ASN A 165 9.91 -13.61 -8.43
C ASN A 165 8.92 -13.20 -9.53
N ILE A 166 8.06 -12.21 -9.25
CA ILE A 166 7.05 -11.72 -10.19
C ILE A 166 7.67 -10.83 -11.26
N LEU A 167 8.63 -9.97 -10.88
CA LEU A 167 9.32 -9.09 -11.82
C LEU A 167 10.39 -9.84 -12.64
N GLN A 168 10.86 -11.00 -12.16
CA GLN A 168 11.85 -11.87 -12.81
C GLN A 168 13.16 -11.13 -13.13
N GLU A 169 13.96 -11.65 -14.05
CA GLU A 169 15.26 -11.08 -14.47
C GLU A 169 15.15 -9.73 -15.19
N LYS A 170 13.95 -9.18 -15.36
CA LYS A 170 13.75 -7.88 -16.02
C LYS A 170 14.02 -6.69 -15.11
N VAL A 171 13.94 -6.90 -13.79
CA VAL A 171 14.11 -5.83 -12.81
C VAL A 171 14.91 -6.34 -11.61
N GLU A 172 16.00 -5.65 -11.31
CA GLU A 172 16.79 -5.91 -10.12
C GLU A 172 16.20 -5.16 -8.92
N ILE A 173 15.95 -5.84 -7.80
CA ILE A 173 15.56 -5.19 -6.54
C ILE A 173 16.77 -5.15 -5.61
N SER A 174 17.26 -3.95 -5.31
CA SER A 174 18.31 -3.73 -4.33
C SER A 174 17.71 -3.21 -3.03
N LEU A 175 17.98 -3.89 -1.92
CA LEU A 175 17.53 -3.45 -0.60
C LEU A 175 18.57 -2.54 0.07
N ILE A 176 18.10 -1.41 0.60
CA ILE A 176 18.87 -0.55 1.51
C ILE A 176 18.47 -0.82 2.95
N GLN A 177 19.42 -0.70 3.86
CA GLN A 177 19.15 -0.79 5.29
C GLN A 177 18.77 0.60 5.82
N SER A 178 17.53 0.73 6.26
CA SER A 178 17.07 1.93 6.97
C SER A 178 17.75 2.02 8.33
N LEU A 179 18.22 3.22 8.69
CA LEU A 179 18.67 3.54 10.04
C LEU A 179 17.50 4.00 10.93
N CYS A 180 16.31 4.19 10.34
CA CYS A 180 15.11 4.58 11.06
C CYS A 180 14.50 3.36 11.76
N THR A 181 14.41 3.40 13.08
CA THR A 181 13.78 2.32 13.87
C THR A 181 12.26 2.27 13.74
N SER A 182 11.66 3.30 13.13
CA SER A 182 10.24 3.35 12.79
C SER A 182 10.04 3.40 11.27
N ALA A 183 10.89 2.71 10.51
CA ALA A 183 10.87 2.75 9.05
C ALA A 183 9.51 2.33 8.49
N LEU A 184 8.93 3.22 7.70
CA LEU A 184 7.72 3.01 6.92
C LEU A 184 7.77 4.02 5.78
N HIS A 185 7.96 3.53 4.55
CA HIS A 185 8.07 4.29 3.29
C HIS A 185 9.33 5.15 3.17
#